data_AF-A0A847R1E8-F1
#
_entry.id   AF-A0A847R1E8-F1
#
_cell.length_a   1.000
_cell.length_b   1.000
_cell.length_c   1.000
_cell.angle_alpha   90.00
_cell.angle_beta   90.00
_cell.angle_gamma   90.00
#
_symmetry.space_group_name_H-M   'P 1'
#
loop_
_entity.id
_entity.type
_entity.pdbx_description
1 polymer ?
#
loop_
_entity_poly.entity_id
_entity_poly.type
_entity_poly.pdbx_seq_one_letter_code
_entity_poly.pdbx_strand_id
1 'polypeptide(L)' 'MLIINEISYLPIDLDTSNLFFQLIAKKYEKHCTIITTNSNF' A
#
# COMPACT_ATOMS: atom_id res chain seq x y z
N MET A 1 5.46 -12.10 -4.05
CA MET A 1 4.96 -11.68 -2.73
C MET A 1 5.50 -10.29 -2.45
N LEU A 2 4.69 -9.35 -1.94
CA LEU A 2 5.14 -8.00 -1.56
C LEU A 2 4.78 -7.75 -0.10
N ILE A 3 5.69 -7.14 0.65
CA ILE A 3 5.48 -6.74 2.03
C ILE A 3 5.70 -5.24 2.10
N ILE A 4 4.72 -4.52 2.62
CA ILE A 4 4.79 -3.07 2.85
C ILE A 4 4.63 -2.86 4.35
N ASN A 5 5.70 -2.41 5.00
CA ASN A 5 5.69 -2.16 6.42
C ASN A 5 5.40 -0.69 6.71
N GLU A 6 4.61 -0.40 7.75
CA GLU A 6 4.48 0.95 8.31
C GLU A 6 4.07 2.03 7.29
N ILE A 7 3.12 1.70 6.40
CA ILE A 7 2.64 2.58 5.31
C ILE A 7 2.23 3.99 5.80
N SER A 8 1.82 4.11 7.05
CA SER A 8 1.36 5.33 7.71
C SER A 8 2.45 6.36 8.01
N TYR A 9 3.72 5.97 7.96
CA TYR A 9 4.84 6.90 8.10
C TYR A 9 5.29 7.51 6.77
N LEU A 10 4.83 6.96 5.63
CA LEU A 10 5.08 7.61 4.35
C LEU A 10 4.23 8.88 4.26
N PRO A 11 4.80 10.02 3.84
CA PRO A 11 4.01 11.18 3.47
C PRO A 11 3.23 10.82 2.20
N ILE A 12 2.01 10.31 2.37
CA ILE A 12 1.13 9.99 1.25
C ILE A 12 0.49 11.29 0.78
N ASP A 13 1.07 11.87 -0.26
CA ASP A 13 0.42 12.87 -1.09
C ASP A 13 -0.60 12.21 -2.03
N LEU A 14 -1.42 13.03 -2.69
CA LEU A 14 -2.49 12.55 -3.58
C LEU A 14 -1.94 11.71 -4.74
N ASP A 15 -0.78 12.08 -5.28
CA ASP A 15 -0.18 11.37 -6.41
C ASP A 15 0.41 10.02 -5.97
N THR A 16 1.09 9.99 -4.82
CA THR A 16 1.58 8.74 -4.22
C THR A 16 0.42 7.81 -3.82
N SER A 17 -0.70 8.35 -3.33
CA SER A 17 -1.92 7.57 -3.06
C SER A 17 -2.45 6.90 -4.33
N ASN A 18 -2.54 7.65 -5.43
CA ASN A 18 -2.97 7.12 -6.72
C ASN A 18 -2.03 6.01 -7.23
N LEU A 19 -0.72 6.19 -7.12
CA LEU A 19 0.28 5.18 -7.47
C LEU A 19 0.14 3.93 -6.60
N PHE A 20 -0.12 4.09 -5.30
CA PHE A 20 -0.36 3.00 -4.38
C PHE A 20 -1.60 2.19 -4.78
N PHE A 21 -2.72 2.84 -5.07
CA PHE A 21 -3.94 2.17 -5.55
C PHE A 21 -3.72 1.44 -6.88
N GLN A 22 -2.99 2.04 -7.82
CA GLN A 22 -2.63 1.37 -9.08
C GLN A 22 -1.78 0.12 -8.85
N LEU A 23 -0.84 0.17 -7.90
CA LEU A 23 0.00 -0.97 -7.54
C LEU A 23 -0.82 -2.10 -6.90
N ILE A 24 -1.75 -1.77 -5.99
CA ILE A 24 -2.67 -2.76 -5.41
C ILE A 24 -3.56 -3.36 -6.49
N ALA A 25 -4.15 -2.55 -7.37
CA ALA A 25 -5.01 -3.01 -8.46
C ALA A 25 -4.28 -3.97 -9.41
N LYS A 26 -3.00 -3.71 -9.73
CA LYS A 26 -2.18 -4.61 -10.57
C LYS A 26 -1.88 -5.96 -9.90
N LYS A 27 -1.86 -5.99 -8.56
CA LYS A 27 -1.52 -7.18 -7.77
C LYS A 27 -2.73 -7.92 -7.22
N TYR A 28 -3.90 -7.30 -7.26
CA TYR A 28 -5.18 -7.89 -6.93
C TYR A 28 -5.36 -9.21 -7.69
N GLU A 29 -5.76 -10.26 -6.97
CA GLU A 29 -5.95 -11.65 -7.44
C GLU A 29 -4.73 -12.38 -8.03
N LYS A 30 -3.62 -11.69 -8.31
CA LYS A 30 -2.41 -12.29 -8.90
C LYS A 30 -1.36 -12.67 -7.86
N HIS A 31 -1.16 -11.81 -6.86
CA HIS A 31 -0.07 -11.98 -5.90
C HIS A 31 -0.43 -11.49 -4.50
N CYS A 32 -0.04 -12.29 -3.50
CA CYS A 32 -0.21 -11.94 -2.09
C CYS A 32 0.56 -10.64 -1.75
N THR A 33 -0.12 -9.75 -1.03
CA THR A 33 0.39 -8.45 -0.58
C THR A 33 0.06 -8.29 0.90
N ILE A 34 1.07 -8.17 1.75
CA ILE A 34 0.91 -7.96 3.19
C ILE A 34 1.25 -6.50 3.49
N ILE A 35 0.35 -5.81 4.17
CA ILE A 35 0.52 -4.39 4.52
C ILE A 35 0.34 -4.26 6.03
N THR A 36 1.27 -3.58 6.70
CA THR A 36 1.16 -3.22 8.11
C THR A 36 1.07 -1.70 8.25
N THR A 37 0.30 -1.24 9.23
CA THR A 37 0.10 0.17 9.55
C THR A 37 0.12 0.35 11.07
N ASN A 38 0.71 1.45 11.54
CA ASN A 38 0.67 1.87 12.95
C ASN A 38 -0.36 2.99 13.19
N SER A 39 -1.15 3.35 12.17
CA SER A 39 -2.26 4.28 12.35
C SER A 39 -3.45 3.55 12.95
N ASN A 40 -3.95 4.06 14.08
CA ASN A 40 -5.27 3.70 14.56
C ASN A 40 -6.33 4.14 13.55
N PHE A 41 -7.27 3.24 13.25
CA PHE A 41 -8.45 3.47 12.41
C PHE A 41 -9.55 4.25 13.14
#